data_AF-A0A352AMI1-F1
#
_entry.id   AF-A0A352AMI1-F1
#
_cell.length_a   1.000
_cell.length_b   1.000
_cell.length_c   1.000
_cell.angle_alpha   90.00
_cell.angle_beta   90.00
_cell.angle_gamma   90.00
#
_symmetry.space_group_name_H-M   'P 1'
#
loop_
_entity.id
_entity.type
_entity.pdbx_description
1 polymer ?
#
loop_
_entity_poly.entity_id
_entity_poly.type
_entity_poly.pdbx_seq_one_letter_code
_entity_poly.pdbx_strand_id
1 'polypeptide(L)'
;MQFLKLTIPLIASILFLGCIAKSPKPPVALVQIKETPTPDTVTLQAAINELQILQIKLADGTNYKTYAHLLKNTVPVIENAKGDAKVLAAVESAFKGHQLALEFWQCDRLNGYQELHQCRGKALSAIFAKYPDMKAEATAAIQGTDLSTLSAKLDKDQVLQTIWEKTTADMEAARRTISLNTSRK
;
A
#
# COMPACT_ATOMS: atom_id res chain seq x y z
N MET A 1 25.37 46.96 -20.75
CA MET A 1 26.79 47.01 -20.29
C MET A 1 26.78 46.61 -18.81
N GLN A 2 27.17 45.37 -18.46
CA GLN A 2 28.53 44.98 -18.02
C GLN A 2 28.89 45.66 -16.67
N PHE A 3 29.18 45.00 -15.54
CA PHE A 3 29.96 43.77 -15.30
C PHE A 3 29.61 43.06 -13.98
N LEU A 4 29.82 41.74 -14.00
CA LEU A 4 30.12 40.84 -12.87
C LEU A 4 31.06 41.47 -11.82
N LYS A 5 30.78 41.21 -10.53
CA LYS A 5 31.85 40.96 -9.52
C LYS A 5 31.44 39.83 -8.58
N LEU A 6 32.10 38.69 -8.76
CA LEU A 6 32.22 37.60 -7.80
C LEU A 6 32.94 38.10 -6.55
N THR A 7 32.41 37.77 -5.37
CA THR A 7 33.21 37.73 -4.14
C THR A 7 32.91 36.43 -3.39
N ILE A 8 33.92 35.57 -3.38
CA ILE A 8 34.02 34.35 -2.60
C ILE A 8 34.59 34.74 -1.23
N PRO A 9 33.97 34.37 -0.10
CA PRO A 9 34.69 34.22 1.15
C PRO A 9 35.01 32.74 1.42
N LEU A 10 36.31 32.54 1.64
CA LEU A 10 37.02 31.31 1.94
C LEU A 10 36.74 30.85 3.38
N ILE A 11 36.35 29.58 3.51
CA ILE A 11 36.72 28.56 4.52
C ILE A 11 37.17 29.05 5.92
N ALA A 12 36.41 28.66 6.95
CA ALA A 12 36.94 28.46 8.30
C ALA A 12 36.60 27.03 8.77
N SER A 13 37.65 26.21 8.87
CA SER A 13 37.62 24.85 9.39
C SER A 13 37.34 24.85 10.89
N ILE A 14 36.24 24.23 11.33
CA ILE A 14 36.03 23.89 12.73
C ILE A 14 36.50 22.45 12.95
N LEU A 15 37.67 22.33 13.58
CA LEU A 15 38.19 21.11 14.18
C LEU A 15 37.26 20.66 15.31
N PHE A 16 36.37 19.69 15.03
CA PHE A 16 35.80 18.85 16.08
C PHE A 16 36.56 17.52 16.11
N LEU A 17 37.62 17.47 16.92
CA LEU A 17 38.13 16.22 17.47
C LEU A 17 37.09 15.68 18.46
N GLY A 18 36.19 14.82 17.96
CA GLY A 18 35.34 13.96 18.77
C GLY A 18 35.72 12.52 18.53
N CYS A 19 36.32 11.87 19.52
CA CYS A 19 36.67 10.46 19.49
C CYS A 19 35.42 9.60 19.22
N ILE A 20 35.35 8.96 18.04
CA ILE A 20 34.37 7.89 17.82
C ILE A 20 34.95 6.63 18.47
N ALA A 21 34.58 6.40 19.73
CA ALA A 21 34.76 5.12 20.38
C ALA A 21 34.11 4.03 19.50
N LYS A 22 34.90 3.05 19.09
CA LYS A 22 34.40 1.82 18.46
C LYS A 22 33.56 1.07 19.49
N SER A 23 32.24 1.30 19.48
CA SER A 23 31.31 0.39 20.13
C SER A 23 31.41 -0.99 19.45
N PRO A 24 31.46 -2.09 20.21
CA PRO A 24 31.48 -3.43 19.63
C PRO A 24 30.18 -3.63 18.85
N LYS A 25 30.29 -4.03 17.57
CA LYS A 25 29.14 -4.55 16.82
C LYS A 25 28.59 -5.74 17.61
N PRO A 26 27.33 -5.72 18.08
CA PRO A 26 26.71 -6.97 18.49
C PRO A 26 26.70 -7.91 17.27
N PRO A 27 26.92 -9.22 17.47
CA PRO A 27 26.85 -10.16 16.36
C PRO A 27 25.48 -10.00 15.70
N VAL A 28 25.50 -9.95 14.37
CA VAL A 28 24.30 -10.01 13.54
C VAL A 28 23.61 -11.33 13.91
N ALA A 29 22.63 -11.25 14.80
CA ALA A 29 21.63 -12.28 14.92
C ALA A 29 20.97 -12.32 13.55
N LEU A 30 21.29 -13.35 12.78
CA LEU A 30 20.44 -13.78 11.69
C LEU A 30 19.05 -13.87 12.30
N VAL A 31 18.19 -12.90 11.98
CA VAL A 31 16.75 -13.08 12.11
C VAL A 31 16.48 -14.26 11.20
N GLN A 32 16.44 -15.45 11.80
CA GLN A 32 15.86 -16.62 11.16
C GLN A 32 14.49 -16.16 10.73
N ILE A 33 14.33 -15.94 9.42
CA ILE A 33 13.03 -15.91 8.79
C ILE A 33 12.52 -17.31 9.04
N LYS A 34 11.80 -17.47 10.15
CA LYS A 34 11.14 -18.70 10.51
C LYS A 34 10.17 -18.92 9.36
N GLU A 35 10.50 -19.88 8.48
CA GLU A 35 9.52 -20.44 7.56
C GLU A 35 8.28 -20.70 8.40
N THR A 36 7.23 -19.93 8.12
CA THR A 36 6.03 -19.99 8.91
C THR A 36 5.44 -21.37 8.62
N PRO A 37 5.33 -22.26 9.63
CA PRO A 37 4.72 -23.55 9.41
C PRO A 37 3.31 -23.29 8.89
N THR A 38 2.95 -23.90 7.76
CA THR A 38 1.60 -23.78 7.20
C THR A 38 0.63 -24.26 8.28
N PRO A 39 -0.18 -23.38 8.91
CA PRO A 39 -1.02 -23.81 10.01
C PRO A 39 -2.14 -24.67 9.43
N ASP A 40 -2.36 -25.87 9.99
CA ASP A 40 -3.43 -26.79 9.55
C ASP A 40 -4.85 -26.19 9.62
N THR A 41 -5.02 -25.01 10.23
CA THR A 41 -6.17 -24.12 9.96
C THR A 41 -5.77 -22.66 10.10
N VAL A 42 -5.74 -21.91 9.00
CA VAL A 42 -5.68 -20.45 9.09
C VAL A 42 -7.06 -19.93 9.50
N THR A 43 -7.11 -19.15 10.58
CA THR A 43 -8.37 -18.59 11.10
C THR A 43 -8.69 -17.25 10.42
N LEU A 44 -9.97 -16.88 10.39
CA LEU A 44 -10.38 -15.53 9.98
C LEU A 44 -9.72 -14.42 10.79
N GLN A 45 -9.44 -14.66 12.08
CA GLN A 45 -8.72 -13.69 12.91
C GLN A 45 -7.29 -13.47 12.42
N ALA A 46 -6.59 -14.53 12.01
CA ALA A 46 -5.25 -14.42 11.43
C ALA A 46 -5.27 -13.60 10.12
N ALA A 47 -6.25 -13.87 9.25
CA ALA A 47 -6.44 -13.12 8.01
C ALA A 47 -6.69 -11.63 8.25
N ILE A 48 -7.53 -11.28 9.24
CA ILE A 48 -7.78 -9.89 9.63
C ILE A 48 -6.53 -9.23 10.21
N ASN A 49 -5.76 -9.95 11.03
CA ASN A 49 -4.53 -9.41 11.60
C ASN A 49 -3.51 -9.07 10.52
N GLU A 50 -3.36 -9.90 9.48
CA GLU A 50 -2.49 -9.59 8.33
C GLU A 50 -2.95 -8.35 7.57
N LEU A 51 -4.27 -8.19 7.35
CA LEU A 51 -4.81 -6.96 6.74
C LEU A 51 -4.58 -5.73 7.62
N GLN A 52 -4.66 -5.87 8.95
CA GLN A 52 -4.31 -4.78 9.87
C GLN A 52 -2.83 -4.41 9.80
N ILE A 53 -1.93 -5.38 9.67
CA ILE A 53 -0.50 -5.11 9.48
C ILE A 53 -0.29 -4.28 8.21
N LEU A 54 -0.98 -4.60 7.11
CA LEU A 54 -0.93 -3.80 5.89
C LEU A 54 -1.37 -2.35 6.13
N GLN A 55 -2.47 -2.13 6.84
CA GLN A 55 -2.98 -0.78 7.14
C GLN A 55 -2.04 0.03 8.04
N ILE A 56 -1.49 -0.59 9.08
CA ILE A 56 -0.51 0.06 9.95
C ILE A 56 0.69 0.49 9.13
N LYS A 57 1.18 -0.38 8.23
CA LYS A 57 2.31 -0.04 7.35
C LYS A 57 1.99 1.05 6.34
N LEU A 58 0.75 1.17 5.88
CA LEU A 58 0.31 2.29 5.06
C LEU A 58 0.34 3.60 5.86
N ALA A 59 -0.18 3.60 7.08
CA ALA A 59 -0.21 4.76 7.97
C ALA A 59 1.18 5.24 8.39
N ASP A 60 2.10 4.32 8.67
CA ASP A 60 3.50 4.61 9.03
C ASP A 60 4.34 5.12 7.83
N GLY A 61 3.78 5.08 6.63
CA GLY A 61 4.49 5.28 5.37
C GLY A 61 5.16 3.99 4.89
N THR A 62 4.90 3.63 3.64
CA THR A 62 5.49 2.47 2.98
C THR A 62 5.94 2.81 1.57
N ASN A 63 6.88 2.03 1.06
CA ASN A 63 7.24 2.07 -0.36
C ASN A 63 6.64 0.85 -1.08
N TYR A 64 6.53 0.97 -2.41
CA TYR A 64 6.02 -0.09 -3.28
C TYR A 64 6.61 -1.47 -2.98
N LYS A 65 7.94 -1.58 -2.80
CA LYS A 65 8.62 -2.88 -2.64
C LYS A 65 8.22 -3.56 -1.33
N THR A 66 8.20 -2.80 -0.24
CA THR A 66 7.77 -3.29 1.08
C THR A 66 6.30 -3.69 1.04
N TYR A 67 5.45 -2.83 0.48
CA TYR A 67 4.01 -3.09 0.37
C TYR A 67 3.72 -4.34 -0.48
N ALA A 68 4.37 -4.49 -1.64
CA ALA A 68 4.25 -5.67 -2.49
C ALA A 68 4.68 -6.95 -1.79
N HIS A 69 5.77 -6.89 -1.02
CA HIS A 69 6.26 -8.03 -0.26
C HIS A 69 5.29 -8.46 0.85
N LEU A 70 4.77 -7.50 1.62
CA LEU A 70 3.76 -7.77 2.64
C LEU A 70 2.53 -8.39 2.02
N LEU A 71 2.02 -7.80 0.93
CA LEU A 71 0.83 -8.33 0.26
C LEU A 71 1.01 -9.76 -0.23
N LYS A 72 2.20 -10.09 -0.77
CA LYS A 72 2.55 -11.45 -1.19
C LYS A 72 2.52 -12.44 -0.01
N ASN A 73 3.01 -12.03 1.16
CA ASN A 73 3.01 -12.87 2.36
C ASN A 73 1.60 -13.06 2.93
N THR A 74 0.71 -12.08 2.73
CA THR A 74 -0.70 -12.16 3.16
C THR A 74 -1.53 -13.11 2.30
N VAL A 75 -1.21 -13.30 1.00
CA VAL A 75 -1.93 -14.21 0.08
C VAL A 75 -2.25 -15.58 0.70
N PRO A 76 -1.27 -16.39 1.15
CA PRO A 76 -1.56 -17.73 1.67
C PRO A 76 -2.41 -17.69 2.95
N VAL A 77 -2.37 -16.60 3.73
CA VAL A 77 -3.20 -16.47 4.92
C VAL A 77 -4.66 -16.24 4.54
N ILE A 78 -4.93 -15.39 3.55
CA ILE A 78 -6.30 -15.14 3.07
C ILE A 78 -6.88 -16.37 2.37
N GLU A 79 -6.13 -16.96 1.43
CA GLU A 79 -6.60 -18.10 0.62
C GLU A 79 -6.91 -19.35 1.45
N ASN A 80 -6.25 -19.53 2.60
CA ASN A 80 -6.47 -20.68 3.49
C ASN A 80 -7.36 -20.36 4.69
N ALA A 81 -7.86 -19.13 4.81
CA ALA A 81 -8.70 -18.73 5.94
C ALA A 81 -10.04 -19.45 5.92
N LYS A 82 -10.44 -20.01 7.06
CA LYS A 82 -11.74 -20.70 7.24
C LYS A 82 -12.57 -20.04 8.34
N GLY A 83 -13.89 -20.03 8.16
CA GLY A 83 -14.84 -19.56 9.18
C GLY A 83 -16.16 -19.06 8.59
N ASP A 84 -16.75 -18.05 9.23
CA ASP A 84 -17.98 -17.40 8.78
C ASP A 84 -17.84 -16.83 7.35
N ALA A 85 -18.73 -17.24 6.45
CA ALA A 85 -18.65 -16.89 5.03
C ALA A 85 -18.80 -15.39 4.75
N LYS A 86 -19.59 -14.67 5.56
CA LYS A 86 -19.79 -13.22 5.39
C LYS A 86 -18.53 -12.47 5.79
N VAL A 87 -17.89 -12.88 6.87
CA VAL A 87 -16.61 -12.32 7.30
C VAL A 87 -15.51 -12.65 6.30
N LEU A 88 -15.45 -13.90 5.81
CA LEU A 88 -14.48 -14.30 4.79
C LEU A 88 -14.62 -13.44 3.53
N ALA A 89 -15.83 -13.26 3.02
CA ALA A 89 -16.07 -12.42 1.85
C ALA A 89 -15.64 -10.95 2.06
N ALA A 90 -15.81 -10.40 3.28
CA ALA A 90 -15.35 -9.05 3.60
C ALA A 90 -13.81 -8.97 3.66
N VAL A 91 -13.16 -9.98 4.22
CA VAL A 91 -11.69 -10.11 4.25
C VAL A 91 -11.12 -10.22 2.84
N GLU A 92 -11.68 -11.08 1.99
CA GLU A 92 -11.30 -11.22 0.58
C GLU A 92 -11.54 -9.93 -0.21
N SER A 93 -12.68 -9.25 0.04
CA SER A 93 -13.00 -7.96 -0.57
C SER A 93 -11.96 -6.89 -0.23
N ALA A 94 -11.57 -6.79 1.05
CA ALA A 94 -10.53 -5.87 1.50
C ALA A 94 -9.17 -6.23 0.88
N PHE A 95 -8.80 -7.52 0.89
CA PHE A 95 -7.56 -7.98 0.27
C PHE A 95 -7.51 -7.64 -1.23
N LYS A 96 -8.62 -7.80 -1.95
CA LYS A 96 -8.72 -7.42 -3.36
C LYS A 96 -8.51 -5.92 -3.58
N GLY A 97 -8.99 -5.08 -2.66
CA GLY A 97 -8.71 -3.64 -2.67
C GLY A 97 -7.21 -3.34 -2.59
N HIS A 98 -6.49 -4.03 -1.69
CA HIS A 98 -5.04 -3.89 -1.57
C HIS A 98 -4.28 -4.37 -2.82
N GLN A 99 -4.74 -5.44 -3.49
CA GLN A 99 -4.19 -5.91 -4.75
C GLN A 99 -4.36 -4.88 -5.87
N LEU A 100 -5.55 -4.29 -6.00
CA LEU A 100 -5.81 -3.24 -6.99
C LEU A 100 -4.96 -1.98 -6.76
N ALA A 101 -4.73 -1.60 -5.50
CA ALA A 101 -3.79 -0.52 -5.17
C ALA A 101 -2.38 -0.84 -5.66
N LEU A 102 -1.90 -2.07 -5.45
CA LEU A 102 -0.57 -2.48 -5.87
C LEU A 102 -0.45 -2.50 -7.41
N GLU A 103 -1.45 -3.04 -8.11
CA GLU A 103 -1.52 -3.06 -9.57
C GLU A 103 -1.45 -1.65 -10.16
N PHE A 104 -2.20 -0.70 -9.59
CA PHE A 104 -2.16 0.70 -10.01
C PHE A 104 -0.81 1.35 -9.71
N TRP A 105 -0.26 1.15 -8.50
CA TRP A 105 1.04 1.71 -8.11
C TRP A 105 2.18 1.19 -9.01
N GLN A 106 2.07 -0.05 -9.50
CA GLN A 106 3.06 -0.62 -10.41
C GLN A 106 3.11 0.11 -11.76
N CYS A 107 2.01 0.67 -12.24
CA CYS A 107 1.95 1.35 -13.54
C CYS A 107 2.86 2.59 -13.60
N ASP A 108 3.05 3.29 -12.49
CA ASP A 108 3.95 4.44 -12.38
C ASP A 108 5.44 4.10 -12.42
N ARG A 109 5.77 2.81 -12.50
CA ARG A 109 7.14 2.33 -12.69
C ARG A 109 7.49 2.05 -14.14
N LEU A 110 6.55 2.22 -15.06
CA LEU A 110 6.78 2.04 -16.49
C LEU A 110 7.53 3.25 -17.05
N ASN A 111 8.58 2.98 -17.82
CA ASN A 111 9.35 3.99 -18.52
C ASN A 111 8.72 4.23 -19.89
N GLY A 112 7.60 4.96 -19.93
CA GLY A 112 6.90 5.29 -21.17
C GLY A 112 5.54 5.92 -20.91
N TYR A 113 5.26 7.08 -21.53
CA TYR A 113 4.03 7.83 -21.29
C TYR A 113 2.79 7.03 -21.69
N GLN A 114 2.81 6.46 -22.89
CA GLN A 114 1.68 5.71 -23.43
C GLN A 114 1.47 4.40 -22.64
N GLU A 115 2.54 3.68 -22.34
CA GLU A 115 2.53 2.43 -21.57
C GLU A 115 2.00 2.67 -20.15
N LEU A 116 2.42 3.77 -19.52
CA LEU A 116 1.93 4.19 -18.21
C LEU A 116 0.41 4.40 -18.23
N HIS A 117 -0.10 5.17 -19.20
CA HIS A 117 -1.54 5.47 -19.24
C HIS A 117 -2.40 4.28 -19.68
N GLN A 118 -1.88 3.40 -20.53
CA GLN A 118 -2.56 2.14 -20.85
C GLN A 118 -2.62 1.21 -19.63
N CYS A 119 -1.52 1.11 -18.88
CA CYS A 119 -1.47 0.33 -17.64
C CYS A 119 -2.44 0.89 -16.60
N ARG A 120 -2.36 2.20 -16.33
CA ARG A 120 -3.24 2.88 -15.38
C ARG A 120 -4.70 2.78 -15.82
N GLY A 121 -5.02 2.96 -17.09
CA GLY A 121 -6.38 2.79 -17.61
C GLY A 121 -6.95 1.39 -17.36
N LYS A 122 -6.13 0.34 -17.54
CA LYS A 122 -6.52 -1.04 -17.22
C LYS A 122 -6.75 -1.23 -15.71
N ALA A 123 -5.83 -0.74 -14.88
CA ALA A 123 -5.97 -0.81 -13.42
C ALA A 123 -7.21 -0.04 -12.93
N LEU A 124 -7.43 1.18 -13.45
CA LEU A 124 -8.60 2.02 -13.13
C LEU A 124 -9.91 1.34 -13.53
N SER A 125 -9.95 0.61 -14.65
CA SER A 125 -11.14 -0.16 -15.02
C SER A 125 -11.53 -1.17 -13.94
N ALA A 126 -10.54 -1.88 -13.37
CA ALA A 126 -10.79 -2.86 -12.31
C ALA A 126 -11.12 -2.18 -10.97
N ILE A 127 -10.45 -1.07 -10.65
CA ILE A 127 -10.75 -0.23 -9.47
C ILE A 127 -12.19 0.28 -9.52
N PHE A 128 -12.62 0.84 -10.64
CA PHE A 128 -13.97 1.38 -10.81
C PHE A 128 -15.06 0.31 -10.83
N ALA A 129 -14.74 -0.92 -11.22
CA ALA A 129 -15.67 -2.03 -11.09
C ALA A 129 -15.92 -2.38 -9.61
N LYS A 130 -14.88 -2.32 -8.76
CA LYS A 130 -15.00 -2.57 -7.31
C LYS A 130 -15.55 -1.35 -6.55
N TYR A 131 -15.17 -0.15 -6.94
CA TYR A 131 -15.55 1.11 -6.32
C TYR A 131 -16.19 2.06 -7.35
N PRO A 132 -17.48 1.86 -7.71
CA PRO A 132 -18.16 2.66 -8.72
C PRO A 132 -18.28 4.15 -8.37
N ASP A 133 -18.32 4.46 -7.08
CA ASP A 133 -18.32 5.81 -6.55
C ASP A 133 -17.02 6.56 -6.88
N MET A 134 -15.85 5.89 -6.83
CA MET A 134 -14.59 6.49 -7.30
C MET A 134 -14.67 6.90 -8.77
N LYS A 135 -15.37 6.12 -9.61
CA LYS A 135 -15.55 6.46 -11.03
C LYS A 135 -16.37 7.74 -11.17
N ALA A 136 -17.45 7.86 -10.41
CA ALA A 136 -18.32 9.03 -10.43
C ALA A 136 -17.55 10.28 -9.98
N GLU A 137 -16.81 10.19 -8.87
CA GLU A 137 -15.97 11.27 -8.35
C GLU A 137 -14.87 11.67 -9.35
N ALA A 138 -14.16 10.70 -9.93
CA ALA A 138 -13.12 10.95 -10.93
C ALA A 138 -13.68 11.63 -12.19
N THR A 139 -14.82 11.14 -12.68
CA THR A 139 -15.51 11.71 -13.85
C THR A 139 -15.93 13.16 -13.60
N ALA A 140 -16.47 13.44 -12.41
CA ALA A 140 -16.88 14.79 -12.02
C ALA A 140 -15.69 15.75 -11.87
N ALA A 141 -14.59 15.30 -11.25
CA ALA A 141 -13.40 16.12 -11.03
C ALA A 141 -12.67 16.47 -12.34
N ILE A 142 -12.58 15.52 -13.27
CA ILE A 142 -11.80 15.66 -14.51
C ILE A 142 -12.64 16.21 -15.68
N GLN A 143 -13.97 16.18 -15.55
CA GLN A 143 -14.92 16.45 -16.64
C GLN A 143 -14.62 15.58 -17.87
N GLY A 144 -14.35 14.29 -17.64
CA GLY A 144 -14.02 13.32 -18.69
C GLY A 144 -14.53 11.93 -18.32
N THR A 145 -15.03 11.18 -19.31
CA THR A 145 -15.70 9.89 -19.08
C THR A 145 -14.89 8.69 -19.56
N ASP A 146 -13.89 8.90 -20.43
CA ASP A 146 -13.07 7.83 -20.98
C ASP A 146 -11.85 7.53 -20.09
N LEU A 147 -11.44 6.25 -20.07
CA LEU A 147 -10.35 5.78 -19.22
C LEU A 147 -8.98 6.38 -19.61
N SER A 148 -8.79 6.80 -20.87
CA SER A 148 -7.53 7.40 -21.31
C SER A 148 -7.35 8.77 -20.65
N THR A 149 -8.38 9.63 -20.76
CA THR A 149 -8.40 10.95 -20.12
C THR A 149 -8.30 10.85 -18.60
N LEU A 150 -9.06 9.94 -17.98
CA LEU A 150 -9.01 9.72 -16.54
C LEU A 150 -7.62 9.23 -16.11
N SER A 151 -7.04 8.28 -16.84
CA SER A 151 -5.69 7.77 -16.55
C SER A 151 -4.60 8.84 -16.65
N ALA A 152 -4.76 9.82 -17.54
CA ALA A 152 -3.79 10.89 -17.75
C ALA A 152 -3.87 12.00 -16.71
N LYS A 153 -5.07 12.25 -16.17
CA LYS A 153 -5.33 13.41 -15.32
C LYS A 153 -5.48 13.07 -13.83
N LEU A 154 -5.78 11.82 -13.47
CA LEU A 154 -5.86 11.43 -12.06
C LEU A 154 -4.49 11.46 -11.39
N ASP A 155 -4.45 12.10 -10.23
CA ASP A 155 -3.29 12.08 -9.36
C ASP A 155 -3.09 10.68 -8.76
N LYS A 156 -1.84 10.23 -8.76
CA LYS A 156 -1.49 8.88 -8.31
C LYS A 156 -1.77 8.69 -6.83
N ASP A 157 -1.27 9.63 -6.02
CA ASP A 157 -1.28 9.51 -4.57
C ASP A 157 -2.73 9.64 -4.06
N GLN A 158 -3.53 10.50 -4.71
CA GLN A 158 -4.96 10.58 -4.44
C GLN A 158 -5.69 9.27 -4.76
N VAL A 159 -5.47 8.65 -5.92
CA VAL A 159 -6.10 7.37 -6.27
C VAL A 159 -5.71 6.27 -5.27
N LEU A 160 -4.43 6.17 -4.91
CA LEU A 160 -3.95 5.20 -3.93
C LEU A 160 -4.58 5.43 -2.55
N GLN A 161 -4.62 6.68 -2.09
CA GLN A 161 -5.22 7.05 -0.82
C GLN A 161 -6.70 6.67 -0.76
N THR A 162 -7.48 6.97 -1.80
CA THR A 162 -8.89 6.61 -1.86
C THR A 162 -9.10 5.09 -1.86
N ILE A 163 -8.26 4.31 -2.57
CA ILE A 163 -8.34 2.85 -2.52
C ILE A 163 -8.07 2.35 -1.10
N TRP A 164 -7.07 2.90 -0.40
CA TRP A 164 -6.73 2.51 0.97
C TRP A 164 -7.83 2.85 1.97
N GLU A 165 -8.48 4.00 1.83
CA GLU A 165 -9.62 4.39 2.67
C GLU A 165 -10.80 3.42 2.48
N LYS A 166 -11.16 3.11 1.24
CA LYS A 166 -12.26 2.17 0.95
C LYS A 166 -11.93 0.76 1.43
N THR A 167 -10.69 0.34 1.24
CA THR A 167 -10.22 -0.97 1.74
C THR A 167 -10.24 -1.03 3.27
N THR A 168 -9.94 0.09 3.93
CA THR A 168 -10.03 0.20 5.39
C THR A 168 -11.47 0.09 5.88
N ALA A 169 -12.42 0.71 5.17
CA ALA A 169 -13.84 0.58 5.47
C ALA A 169 -14.34 -0.87 5.33
N ASP A 170 -13.94 -1.59 4.27
CA ASP A 170 -14.25 -3.01 4.08
C ASP A 170 -13.76 -3.86 5.28
N MET A 171 -12.53 -3.61 5.74
CA MET A 171 -11.94 -4.34 6.87
C MET A 171 -12.62 -4.01 8.20
N GLU A 172 -12.97 -2.75 8.46
CA GLU A 172 -13.72 -2.37 9.67
C GLU A 172 -15.10 -3.02 9.71
N ALA A 173 -15.76 -3.19 8.56
CA ALA A 173 -17.02 -3.94 8.46
C ALA A 173 -16.82 -5.44 8.81
N ALA A 174 -15.73 -6.05 8.35
CA ALA A 174 -15.36 -7.42 8.69
C ALA A 174 -15.15 -7.58 10.21
N ARG A 175 -14.40 -6.67 10.84
CA ARG A 175 -14.12 -6.68 12.29
C ARG A 175 -15.39 -6.56 13.13
N ARG A 176 -16.29 -5.64 12.77
CA ARG A 176 -17.59 -5.49 13.45
C ARG A 176 -18.42 -6.77 13.37
N THR A 177 -18.41 -7.43 12.21
CA THR A 177 -19.16 -8.68 12.01
C THR A 177 -18.63 -9.81 12.91
N ILE A 178 -17.31 -9.94 13.08
CA ILE A 178 -16.74 -10.89 14.05
C ILE A 178 -17.17 -10.53 15.47
N SER A 179 -16.97 -9.28 15.90
CA SER A 179 -17.27 -8.87 17.27
C SER A 179 -18.71 -9.20 17.68
N LEU A 180 -19.68 -8.98 16.78
CA LEU A 180 -21.08 -9.29 17.02
C LEU A 180 -21.36 -10.80 17.10
N ASN A 181 -20.63 -11.61 16.33
CA ASN A 181 -20.77 -13.07 16.32
C ASN A 181 -20.12 -13.72 17.55
N THR A 182 -19.05 -13.14 18.10
CA THR A 182 -18.39 -13.63 19.32
C THR A 182 -19.18 -13.28 20.59
N SER A 183 -19.86 -12.13 20.63
CA SER A 183 -20.68 -11.71 21.79
C SER A 183 -22.05 -12.40 21.87
N ARG A 184 -22.46 -13.15 20.84
CA ARG A 184 -23.73 -13.90 20.79
C ARG A 184 -23.59 -15.39 21.13
N LYS A 185 -22.37 -15.86 21.38
CA LYS A 185 -22.09 -17.21 21.89
C LYS A 185 -21.83 -17.14 23.39
#